data_AF-A0A1H8R555-F1
#
_entry.id   AF-A0A1H8R555-F1
#
_cell.length_a   1.000
_cell.length_b   1.000
_cell.length_c   1.000
_cell.angle_alpha   90.00
_cell.angle_beta   90.00
_cell.angle_gamma   90.00
#
_symmetry.space_group_name_H-M   'P 1'
#
loop_
_entity.id
_entity.type
_entity.pdbx_description
1 polymer ?
#
loop_
_entity_poly.entity_id
_entity_poly.type
_entity_poly.pdbx_seq_one_letter_code
_entity_poly.pdbx_strand_id
1 'polypeptide(L)'
;MRNRDYELVKDGKYNMKAIMQRAWVYVRQYGYSLKSALRISWVDARLKMDEYVESLKPKAIESKQGNVLKAFFADKYANYDSSWR
;
A
#
# COMPACT_ATOMS: atom_id res chain seq x y z
N MET A 1 -21.64 5.10 -21.61
CA MET A 1 -21.10 6.13 -20.69
C MET A 1 -19.58 6.12 -20.84
N ARG A 2 -18.95 7.25 -21.21
CA ARG A 2 -17.49 7.34 -21.42
C ARG A 2 -16.74 6.77 -20.21
N ASN A 3 -15.66 6.03 -20.45
CA ASN A 3 -14.75 5.45 -19.45
C ASN A 3 -14.41 6.50 -18.38
N ARG A 4 -15.09 6.42 -17.23
CA ARG A 4 -14.76 7.23 -16.05
C ARG A 4 -13.66 6.47 -15.33
N ASP A 5 -12.60 7.17 -15.01
CA ASP A 5 -11.50 6.59 -14.25
C ASP A 5 -11.93 6.68 -12.78
N TYR A 6 -12.32 5.55 -12.19
CA TYR A 6 -12.80 5.49 -10.80
C TYR A 6 -11.67 5.29 -9.78
N GLU A 7 -10.46 5.00 -10.26
CA GLU A 7 -9.27 4.82 -9.42
C GLU A 7 -8.77 6.17 -8.93
N LEU A 8 -8.96 6.44 -7.63
CA LEU A 8 -8.49 7.67 -6.98
C LEU A 8 -6.96 7.70 -6.80
N VAL A 9 -6.33 6.52 -6.75
CA VAL A 9 -4.88 6.33 -6.66
C VAL A 9 -4.46 5.35 -7.73
N LYS A 10 -3.41 5.70 -8.47
CA LYS A 10 -2.80 4.86 -9.50
C LYS A 10 -1.29 4.90 -9.34
N ASP A 11 -0.68 3.71 -9.22
CA ASP A 11 0.78 3.56 -9.05
C ASP A 11 1.35 4.41 -7.89
N GLY A 12 0.61 4.51 -6.79
CA GLY A 12 0.98 5.32 -5.62
C GLY A 12 0.92 6.84 -5.81
N LYS A 13 0.25 7.32 -6.87
CA LYS A 13 -0.01 8.74 -7.10
C LYS A 13 -1.50 9.01 -7.13
N TYR A 14 -1.89 10.19 -6.64
CA TYR A 14 -3.27 10.64 -6.73
C TYR A 14 -3.68 10.86 -8.19
N ASN A 15 -4.80 10.27 -8.58
CA ASN A 15 -5.38 10.49 -9.90
C ASN A 15 -6.33 11.70 -9.85
N MET A 16 -5.80 12.88 -10.14
CA MET A 16 -6.55 14.13 -10.09
C MET A 16 -7.79 14.13 -11.00
N LYS A 17 -7.73 13.42 -12.14
CA LYS A 17 -8.86 13.29 -13.06
C LYS A 17 -10.00 12.53 -12.41
N ALA A 18 -9.71 11.41 -11.73
CA ALA A 18 -10.70 10.63 -10.99
C ALA A 18 -11.31 11.43 -9.83
N ILE A 19 -10.46 12.16 -9.07
CA ILE A 19 -10.90 13.02 -7.97
C ILE A 19 -11.87 14.09 -8.48
N MET A 20 -11.52 14.78 -9.57
CA MET A 20 -12.38 15.81 -10.16
C MET A 20 -13.67 15.23 -10.73
N GLN A 21 -13.62 14.05 -11.37
CA GLN A 21 -14.82 13.36 -11.85
C GLN A 21 -15.75 13.00 -10.69
N ARG A 22 -15.20 12.54 -9.56
CA ARG A 22 -15.96 12.22 -8.34
C ARG A 22 -16.56 13.48 -7.72
N ALA A 23 -15.81 14.57 -7.63
CA ALA A 23 -16.33 15.86 -7.20
C ALA A 23 -17.49 16.33 -8.09
N TRP A 24 -17.37 16.16 -9.41
CA TRP A 24 -18.43 16.55 -10.34
C TRP A 24 -19.72 15.74 -10.17
N VAL A 25 -19.60 14.46 -9.79
CA VAL A 25 -20.76 13.64 -9.40
C VAL A 25 -21.43 14.20 -8.16
N TYR A 26 -20.67 14.59 -7.13
CA TYR A 26 -21.20 15.23 -5.92
C TYR A 26 -21.95 16.53 -6.23
N VAL A 27 -21.42 17.35 -7.13
CA VAL A 27 -22.10 18.58 -7.56
C VAL A 27 -23.42 18.26 -8.27
N ARG A 28 -23.40 17.32 -9.23
CA ARG A 28 -24.56 17.07 -10.10
C ARG A 28 -25.67 16.24 -9.44
N GLN A 29 -25.33 15.24 -8.65
CA GLN A 29 -26.30 14.32 -8.06
C GLN A 29 -26.81 14.79 -6.70
N TYR A 30 -25.96 15.46 -5.92
CA TYR A 30 -26.26 15.82 -4.53
C TYR A 30 -26.35 17.33 -4.30
N GLY A 31 -26.16 18.15 -5.35
CA GLY A 31 -26.29 19.60 -5.26
C GLY A 31 -25.22 20.30 -4.43
N TYR A 32 -24.10 19.62 -4.14
CA TYR A 32 -23.00 20.22 -3.40
C TYR A 32 -22.34 21.37 -4.18
N SER A 33 -21.81 22.36 -3.48
CA SER A 33 -20.86 23.31 -4.11
C SER A 33 -19.61 22.57 -4.59
N LEU A 34 -18.98 23.09 -5.65
CA LEU A 34 -17.72 22.51 -6.16
C LEU A 34 -16.64 22.44 -5.06
N LYS A 35 -16.55 23.45 -4.19
CA LYS A 35 -15.61 23.48 -3.06
C LYS A 35 -15.85 22.33 -2.08
N SER A 36 -17.10 22.12 -1.65
CA SER A 36 -17.46 21.02 -0.75
C SER A 36 -17.25 19.66 -1.41
N ALA A 37 -17.63 19.52 -2.67
CA ALA A 37 -17.47 18.29 -3.43
C ALA A 37 -15.99 17.92 -3.61
N LEU A 38 -15.14 18.89 -3.91
CA LEU A 38 -13.70 18.71 -3.98
C LEU A 38 -13.14 18.26 -2.65
N ARG A 39 -13.52 18.92 -1.54
CA ARG A 39 -13.06 18.54 -0.20
C ARG A 39 -13.41 17.09 0.14
N ILE A 40 -14.64 16.65 -0.14
CA ILE A 40 -15.08 15.27 0.09
C ILE A 40 -14.28 14.29 -0.80
N SER A 41 -14.16 14.58 -2.09
CA SER A 41 -13.40 13.73 -3.02
C SER A 41 -11.92 13.60 -2.65
N TRP A 42 -11.33 14.65 -2.06
CA TRP A 42 -9.96 14.63 -1.56
C TRP A 42 -9.79 13.77 -0.31
N VAL A 43 -10.77 13.78 0.59
CA VAL A 43 -10.77 12.88 1.76
C VAL A 43 -10.83 11.42 1.31
N ASP A 44 -11.72 11.10 0.37
CA ASP A 44 -11.82 9.75 -0.21
C ASP A 44 -10.51 9.31 -0.87
N ALA A 45 -9.85 10.22 -1.60
CA ALA A 45 -8.58 9.93 -2.25
C ALA A 45 -7.47 9.66 -1.23
N ARG A 46 -7.44 10.41 -0.12
CA ARG A 46 -6.48 10.22 0.96
C ARG A 46 -6.69 8.87 1.64
N LEU A 47 -7.93 8.50 1.93
CA LEU A 47 -8.27 7.17 2.48
C LEU A 47 -7.77 6.05 1.55
N LYS A 48 -7.97 6.19 0.23
CA LYS A 48 -7.46 5.24 -0.76
C LYS A 48 -5.93 5.18 -0.83
N MET A 49 -5.26 6.29 -0.58
CA MET A 49 -3.79 6.33 -0.50
C MET A 49 -3.29 5.63 0.76
N ASP A 50 -3.97 5.80 1.89
CA ASP A 50 -3.65 5.10 3.13
C ASP A 50 -3.84 3.58 2.96
N GLU A 51 -4.93 3.13 2.32
CA GLU A 51 -5.15 1.72 1.92
C GLU A 51 -4.02 1.20 1.01
N TYR A 52 -3.59 1.99 0.03
CA TYR A 52 -2.49 1.63 -0.86
C TYR A 52 -1.16 1.49 -0.09
N VAL A 53 -0.83 2.45 0.78
CA VAL A 53 0.38 2.40 1.61
C VAL A 53 0.34 1.21 2.56
N GLU A 54 -0.82 0.89 3.13
CA GLU A 54 -1.00 -0.29 3.96
C GLU A 54 -0.81 -1.60 3.18
N SER A 55 -1.28 -1.66 1.93
CA SER A 55 -1.04 -2.81 1.05
C SER A 55 0.44 -3.03 0.70
N LEU A 56 1.26 -1.97 0.72
CA LEU A 56 2.70 -2.03 0.50
C LEU A 56 3.48 -2.48 1.73
N LYS A 57 2.89 -2.41 2.93
CA LYS A 57 3.56 -2.91 4.13
C LYS A 57 3.78 -4.41 3.93
N PRO A 58 5.03 -4.91 4.06
CA PRO A 58 5.27 -6.34 3.94
C PRO A 58 4.37 -7.02 4.98
N LYS A 59 3.45 -7.85 4.51
CA LYS A 59 2.61 -8.69 5.37
C LYS A 59 3.57 -9.40 6.30
N ALA A 60 3.43 -9.19 7.61
CA ALA A 60 4.29 -9.80 8.60
C ALA A 60 4.38 -11.29 8.25
N ILE A 61 5.54 -11.70 7.75
CA ILE A 61 5.82 -13.10 7.50
C ILE A 61 5.75 -13.68 8.91
N GLU A 62 4.67 -14.40 9.22
CA GLU A 62 4.64 -15.26 10.40
C GLU A 62 6.00 -15.96 10.41
N SER A 63 6.72 -15.85 11.51
CA SER A 63 8.07 -16.39 11.66
C SER A 63 8.02 -17.88 11.40
N LYS A 64 8.09 -18.27 10.11
CA LYS A 64 8.24 -19.65 9.68
C LYS A 64 9.47 -20.12 10.42
N GLN A 65 9.25 -21.15 11.22
CA GLN A 65 10.16 -21.73 12.20
C GLN A 65 11.61 -21.56 11.77
N GLY A 66 12.39 -20.97 12.70
CA GLY A 66 13.65 -20.29 12.43
C GLY A 66 14.59 -21.02 11.49
N ASN A 67 15.13 -20.26 10.53
CA ASN A 67 16.49 -20.39 10.00
C ASN A 67 17.07 -21.82 10.04
N VAL A 68 16.42 -22.77 9.36
CA VAL A 68 16.91 -24.14 9.17
C VAL A 68 18.33 -24.17 8.60
N LEU A 69 18.70 -23.17 7.78
CA LEU A 69 20.05 -23.01 7.26
C LEU A 69 21.06 -22.67 8.35
N LYS A 70 20.71 -21.79 9.30
CA LYS A 70 21.62 -21.41 10.40
C LYS A 70 21.89 -22.60 11.32
N ALA A 71 20.88 -23.45 11.56
CA ALA A 71 21.06 -24.73 12.26
C ALA A 71 21.92 -25.72 11.47
N PHE A 72 21.70 -25.84 10.15
CA PHE A 72 22.49 -26.71 9.26
C PHE A 72 23.98 -26.36 9.21
N PHE A 73 24.31 -25.07 9.22
CA PHE A 73 25.71 -24.61 9.20
C PHE A 73 26.36 -24.59 10.58
N ALA A 74 25.60 -24.38 11.67
CA ALA A 74 26.15 -24.43 13.02
C ALA A 74 26.77 -25.80 13.36
N ASP A 75 26.15 -26.88 12.89
CA ASP A 75 26.62 -28.25 13.12
C ASP A 75 27.92 -28.57 12.35
N LYS A 76 28.10 -27.99 11.14
CA LYS A 76 29.28 -28.26 10.31
C LYS A 76 30.57 -27.59 10.79
N TYR A 77 30.50 -26.54 11.60
CA TYR A 77 31.68 -25.75 12.01
C TYR A 77 32.03 -25.87 13.49
N ALA A 78 31.29 -26.68 14.27
CA ALA A 78 31.56 -26.87 15.69
C ALA A 78 32.88 -27.63 15.99
N ASN A 79 33.47 -28.31 15.00
CA ASN A 79 34.66 -29.16 15.15
C ASN A 79 35.94 -28.60 14.50
N TYR A 80 36.01 -27.31 14.17
CA TYR A 80 37.30 -26.68 13.85
C TYR A 80 38.04 -26.34 15.17
N ASP A 81 38.44 -27.38 15.89
CA ASP A 81 39.42 -27.26 16.97
C ASP A 81 40.73 -26.78 16.34
N SER A 82 41.11 -25.57 16.71
CA SER A 82 42.26 -24.85 16.16
C SER A 82 43.54 -25.40 16.80
N SER A 83 43.87 -26.65 16.50
CA SER A 83 45.03 -27.37 17.06
C SER A 83 46.38 -26.92 16.47
N TRP A 84 46.51 -25.66 16.09
CA TRP A 84 47.79 -25.06 15.69
C TRP A 84 48.18 -23.97 16.70
N ARG A 85 48.64 -24.42 17.87
CA ARG A 85 49.51 -23.66 18.76
C ARG A 85 50.46 -24.59 19.49
#